data_AF-A0A0G4EBX8-F1
#
_entry.id   AF-A0A0G4EBX8-F1
#
_cell.length_a   1.000
_cell.length_b   1.000
_cell.length_c   1.000
_cell.angle_alpha   90.00
_cell.angle_beta   90.00
_cell.angle_gamma   90.00
#
_symmetry.space_group_name_H-M   'P 1'
#
loop_
_entity.id
_entity.type
_entity.pdbx_description
1 polymer ?
#
loop_
_entity_poly.entity_id
_entity_poly.type
_entity_poly.pdbx_seq_one_letter_code
_entity_poly.pdbx_strand_id
1 'polypeptide(L)'
;MALSSDKALLCLAGGPAKTLSSPMPSGASLEVSPPPRIPIPHTRRSTDEAWTHHTSGCSSPAATSRLTGGGESSGTSAPPVAHCLHQGYSSRTLRSWQGVAPISPANLVYPLFVTHEADGCEEIPSMPGQCRYGYRRVVSEVERLVHEGLRAVLLFGVVPQSVKDSTGSWADCPESPVVLALQLLSASAVIRSISTLLVADVCLCEYTDHGHCGLLNPHGRIANTQSIQRLAEVSLAYVKAGADVIAPSDMMDGRVAAIKQLLKSEGYEHIPVMSYSSKFASCFYGPFRDAAGSAPGFGDRKGYQLPPGSRGLAIRASVRDADEGADFLMVKPAGVYLDVIREVRNRTTLPIAAYQVSGEYAMLYFGAQHGAFDLKTAVLETITSIQRAGADIVISYFTPQLLKWLKEQ
;
A
#
# COMPACT_ATOMS: atom_id res chain seq x y z
N MET A 1 -34.02 -51.97 -10.24
CA MET A 1 -33.24 -53.22 -10.40
C MET A 1 -31.78 -52.86 -10.60
N ALA A 2 -30.86 -53.71 -10.16
CA ALA A 2 -29.42 -53.41 -10.04
C ALA A 2 -28.59 -53.91 -11.25
N LEU A 3 -27.26 -53.89 -11.07
CA LEU A 3 -26.17 -54.35 -11.97
C LEU A 3 -25.73 -53.26 -12.98
N SER A 4 -24.53 -52.67 -12.93
CA SER A 4 -23.14 -53.15 -12.63
C SER A 4 -22.58 -54.15 -13.63
N SER A 5 -21.51 -53.74 -14.34
CA SER A 5 -20.33 -54.59 -14.57
C SER A 5 -19.14 -53.77 -15.11
N ASP A 6 -18.04 -53.77 -14.37
CA ASP A 6 -16.71 -53.47 -14.91
C ASP A 6 -16.28 -54.53 -15.95
N LYS A 7 -15.36 -54.15 -16.84
CA LYS A 7 -14.36 -55.08 -17.38
C LYS A 7 -13.08 -54.38 -17.82
N ALA A 8 -12.01 -54.60 -17.06
CA ALA A 8 -10.64 -54.33 -17.47
C ALA A 8 -10.00 -55.59 -18.07
N LEU A 9 -9.08 -55.41 -19.03
CA LEU A 9 -7.95 -56.33 -19.31
C LEU A 9 -6.90 -55.54 -20.13
N LEU A 10 -5.73 -55.15 -19.60
CA LEU A 10 -4.50 -55.93 -19.35
C LEU A 10 -3.72 -56.38 -20.61
N CYS A 11 -2.51 -55.82 -20.76
CA CYS A 11 -1.21 -56.50 -21.01
C CYS A 11 -0.09 -55.44 -20.87
N LEU A 12 0.85 -55.52 -19.90
CA LEU A 12 2.08 -56.34 -19.85
C LEU A 12 3.12 -55.96 -20.94
N ALA A 13 4.45 -55.91 -20.75
CA ALA A 13 5.39 -55.87 -19.58
C ALA A 13 6.83 -55.57 -20.14
N GLY A 14 7.90 -55.20 -19.39
CA GLY A 14 8.04 -54.82 -17.97
C GLY A 14 9.48 -55.03 -17.41
N GLY A 15 10.24 -53.95 -17.13
CA GLY A 15 11.54 -53.96 -16.40
C GLY A 15 12.84 -53.90 -17.25
N PRO A 16 14.05 -53.85 -16.64
CA PRO A 16 14.36 -53.80 -15.21
C PRO A 16 15.10 -52.53 -14.74
N ALA A 17 15.24 -52.38 -13.42
CA ALA A 17 15.91 -51.25 -12.77
C ALA A 17 17.45 -51.30 -12.85
N LYS A 18 18.09 -50.13 -12.73
CA LYS A 18 19.51 -50.01 -12.32
C LYS A 18 19.61 -49.19 -11.04
N THR A 19 20.17 -49.82 -10.01
CA THR A 19 20.60 -49.19 -8.77
C THR A 19 21.89 -48.39 -9.00
N LEU A 20 21.95 -47.16 -8.50
CA LEU A 20 23.20 -46.42 -8.31
C LEU A 20 23.20 -45.78 -6.93
N SER A 21 23.88 -46.43 -6.00
CA SER A 21 24.19 -45.94 -4.66
C SER A 21 25.48 -45.14 -4.67
N SER A 22 25.43 -43.88 -4.25
CA SER A 22 26.61 -43.12 -3.80
C SER A 22 26.19 -42.12 -2.72
N PRO A 23 26.96 -41.97 -1.62
CA PRO A 23 26.54 -41.17 -0.48
C PRO A 23 26.74 -39.66 -0.71
N MET A 24 25.77 -38.85 -0.28
CA MET A 24 25.94 -37.40 -0.14
C MET A 24 27.01 -37.11 0.92
N PRO A 25 28.01 -36.24 0.67
CA PRO A 25 28.93 -35.80 1.71
C PRO A 25 28.22 -34.88 2.72
N SER A 26 28.55 -35.08 3.99
CA SER A 26 28.00 -34.32 5.12
C SER A 26 28.50 -32.88 5.19
N GLY A 27 27.59 -31.95 5.49
CA GLY A 27 27.81 -30.72 6.24
C GLY A 27 29.13 -29.97 6.08
N ALA A 28 29.15 -28.98 5.18
CA ALA A 28 30.05 -27.84 5.28
C ALA A 28 29.22 -26.63 5.74
N SER A 29 29.32 -26.28 7.03
CA SER A 29 28.71 -25.06 7.56
C SER A 29 29.41 -23.84 6.98
N LEU A 30 28.75 -23.12 6.07
CA LEU A 30 29.16 -21.77 5.71
C LEU A 30 28.76 -20.82 6.85
N GLU A 31 29.66 -20.67 7.83
CA GLU A 31 29.57 -19.58 8.80
C GLU A 31 29.71 -18.24 8.05
N VAL A 32 28.57 -17.62 7.76
CA VAL A 32 28.51 -16.23 7.34
C VAL A 32 28.93 -15.39 8.55
N SER A 33 30.22 -15.06 8.63
CA SER A 33 30.74 -14.16 9.64
C SER A 33 29.97 -12.83 9.60
N PRO A 34 29.47 -12.32 10.74
CA PRO A 34 28.75 -11.05 10.74
C PRO A 34 29.69 -9.91 10.28
N PRO A 35 29.16 -8.87 9.62
CA PRO A 35 29.98 -7.74 9.22
C PRO A 35 30.64 -7.09 10.45
N PRO A 36 31.87 -6.56 10.32
CA PRO A 36 32.59 -6.00 11.44
C PRO A 36 31.79 -4.87 12.08
N ARG A 37 31.57 -4.96 13.40
CA ARG A 37 30.92 -3.90 14.17
C ARG A 37 31.75 -2.63 14.07
N ILE A 38 31.24 -1.63 13.36
CA ILE A 38 31.80 -0.27 13.41
C ILE A 38 31.68 0.21 14.87
N PRO A 39 32.78 0.60 15.54
CA PRO A 39 32.70 1.08 16.91
C PRO A 39 31.92 2.39 16.95
N ILE A 40 30.74 2.37 17.58
CA ILE A 40 30.03 3.61 17.92
C ILE A 40 30.88 4.32 19.00
N PRO A 41 31.37 5.55 18.77
CA PRO A 41 32.14 6.25 19.78
C PRO A 41 31.27 6.49 21.02
N HIS A 42 31.72 6.03 22.19
CA HIS A 42 31.09 6.40 23.45
C HIS A 42 31.29 7.90 23.69
N THR A 43 30.31 8.72 23.33
CA THR A 43 30.25 10.13 23.70
C THR A 43 30.06 10.24 25.21
N ARG A 44 31.18 10.34 25.93
CA ARG A 44 31.18 10.83 27.31
C ARG A 44 30.49 12.18 27.34
N ARG A 45 29.67 12.41 28.37
CA ARG A 45 29.30 13.78 28.75
C ARG A 45 30.58 14.52 29.14
N SER A 46 30.89 15.62 28.45
CA SER A 46 31.65 16.74 29.02
C SER A 46 30.94 18.04 28.66
N THR A 47 30.92 18.93 29.64
CA THR A 47 30.36 20.29 29.58
C THR A 47 31.18 21.21 28.69
N ASP A 48 30.53 22.29 28.27
CA ASP A 48 31.08 23.62 27.93
C ASP A 48 32.50 23.73 27.37
N GLU A 49 32.61 24.18 26.11
CA GLU A 49 33.40 25.37 25.77
C GLU A 49 33.09 25.87 24.34
N ALA A 50 33.06 27.19 24.17
CA ALA A 50 32.67 27.84 22.91
C ALA A 50 33.87 28.07 21.98
N TRP A 51 33.69 27.80 20.68
CA TRP A 51 34.67 28.14 19.65
C TRP A 51 34.30 29.43 18.92
N THR A 52 35.27 30.32 18.78
CA THR A 52 35.13 31.67 18.21
C THR A 52 35.18 31.66 16.69
N HIS A 53 34.44 32.60 16.07
CA HIS A 53 34.45 32.80 14.62
C HIS A 53 35.64 33.64 14.15
N HIS A 54 36.25 33.21 13.04
CA HIS A 54 36.90 34.12 12.10
C HIS A 54 36.30 33.93 10.71
N THR A 55 35.68 34.99 10.17
CA THR A 55 35.43 35.13 8.73
C THR A 55 35.78 36.55 8.31
N SER A 56 36.52 36.65 7.20
CA SER A 56 36.90 37.90 6.54
C SER A 56 35.72 38.47 5.73
N GLY A 57 35.62 39.80 5.65
CA GLY A 57 34.46 40.47 5.07
C GLY A 57 34.50 40.62 3.54
N CYS A 58 33.36 41.01 2.98
CA CYS A 58 33.28 41.71 1.71
C CYS A 58 32.11 42.72 1.74
N SER A 59 32.23 43.80 0.96
CA SER A 59 31.56 45.08 1.24
C SER A 59 30.25 45.29 0.48
N SER A 60 29.35 46.11 1.06
CA SER A 60 28.25 46.77 0.35
C SER A 60 28.19 48.26 0.72
N PRO A 61 27.83 49.17 -0.19
CA PRO A 61 27.96 50.61 0.04
C PRO A 61 26.78 51.23 0.81
N ALA A 62 27.12 51.83 1.95
CA ALA A 62 26.58 53.08 2.51
C ALA A 62 25.09 53.44 2.28
N ALA A 63 24.30 53.29 3.34
CA ALA A 63 23.18 54.19 3.64
C ALA A 63 23.52 54.96 4.93
N THR A 64 23.60 56.30 4.83
CA THR A 64 23.97 57.17 5.96
C THR A 64 22.81 57.38 6.93
N SER A 65 23.00 57.03 8.21
CA SER A 65 22.27 57.64 9.32
C SER A 65 23.24 57.97 10.46
N ARG A 66 22.86 58.93 11.31
CA ARG A 66 23.78 59.64 12.21
C ARG A 66 24.05 58.86 13.49
N LEU A 67 25.33 58.71 13.84
CA LEU A 67 25.75 58.32 15.17
C LEU A 67 25.45 59.45 16.17
N THR A 68 24.55 59.18 17.12
CA THR A 68 24.50 59.88 18.41
C THR A 68 24.78 58.84 19.48
N GLY A 69 25.84 59.05 20.27
CA GLY A 69 26.30 58.06 21.24
C GLY A 69 25.30 57.80 22.36
N GLY A 70 25.06 56.52 22.63
CA GLY A 70 24.45 55.97 23.83
C GLY A 70 25.03 54.57 24.00
N GLY A 71 25.44 54.21 25.21
CA GLY A 71 26.13 52.94 25.43
C GLY A 71 25.20 51.75 25.15
N GLU A 72 25.44 51.04 24.04
CA GLU A 72 24.75 49.78 23.78
C GLU A 72 25.38 48.70 24.65
N SER A 73 24.67 48.38 25.74
CA SER A 73 24.77 47.07 26.36
C SER A 73 24.58 46.01 25.27
N SER A 74 25.26 44.87 25.41
CA SER A 74 25.06 43.69 24.55
C SER A 74 23.72 42.99 24.86
N GLY A 75 22.65 43.77 24.93
CA GLY A 75 21.30 43.30 25.14
C GLY A 75 20.79 42.65 23.87
N THR A 76 20.60 41.34 23.91
CA THR A 76 19.83 40.60 22.90
C THR A 76 18.41 41.19 22.83
N SER A 77 18.17 42.04 21.84
CA SER A 77 16.85 42.61 21.60
C SER A 77 15.84 41.49 21.34
N ALA A 78 14.74 41.48 22.09
CA ALA A 78 13.68 40.48 21.94
C ALA A 78 13.16 40.45 20.49
N PRO A 79 12.76 39.26 19.96
CA PRO A 79 12.23 39.15 18.61
C PRO A 79 10.96 39.99 18.42
N PRO A 80 10.69 40.52 17.21
CA PRO A 80 9.46 41.24 16.93
C PRO A 80 8.22 40.43 17.28
N VAL A 81 7.19 41.06 17.87
CA VAL A 81 5.97 40.38 18.33
C VAL A 81 5.29 39.57 17.24
N ALA A 82 5.31 40.05 15.99
CA ALA A 82 4.75 39.34 14.83
C ALA A 82 5.47 38.02 14.48
N HIS A 83 6.69 37.80 15.00
CA HIS A 83 7.48 36.58 14.79
C HIS A 83 7.34 35.59 15.97
N CYS A 84 6.62 35.95 17.04
CA CYS A 84 6.39 35.11 18.19
C CYS A 84 5.28 34.08 17.91
N LEU A 85 5.67 32.90 17.42
CA LEU A 85 4.72 31.81 17.09
C LEU A 85 4.49 30.81 18.24
N HIS A 86 5.39 30.76 19.23
CA HIS A 86 5.37 29.76 20.32
C HIS A 86 4.06 29.76 21.13
N GLN A 87 3.41 30.92 21.25
CA GLN A 87 2.12 31.09 21.91
C GLN A 87 1.04 30.24 21.24
N GLY A 88 1.08 30.07 19.92
CA GLY A 88 0.08 29.33 19.14
C GLY A 88 0.12 27.81 19.29
N TYR A 89 1.12 27.26 19.98
CA TYR A 89 1.30 25.81 20.18
C TYR A 89 1.89 25.42 21.55
N SER A 90 1.83 26.32 22.53
CA SER A 90 2.42 26.13 23.87
C SER A 90 1.76 25.00 24.67
N SER A 91 0.43 24.87 24.61
CA SER A 91 -0.34 23.83 25.31
C SER A 91 -0.72 22.65 24.40
N ARG A 92 -1.15 21.52 24.99
CA ARG A 92 -1.65 20.35 24.24
C ARG A 92 -2.83 20.72 23.34
N THR A 93 -3.80 21.48 23.87
CA THR A 93 -4.98 21.93 23.13
C THR A 93 -4.60 22.82 21.96
N LEU A 94 -3.67 23.76 22.17
CA LEU A 94 -3.19 24.66 21.12
C LEU A 94 -2.48 23.89 19.99
N ARG A 95 -1.66 22.88 20.31
CA ARG A 95 -1.09 21.97 19.29
C ARG A 95 -2.15 21.24 18.48
N SER A 96 -3.23 20.78 19.14
CA SER A 96 -4.35 20.13 18.45
C SER A 96 -5.08 21.07 17.49
N TRP A 97 -5.26 22.34 17.85
CA TRP A 97 -5.91 23.34 17.00
C TRP A 97 -5.12 23.72 15.73
N GLN A 98 -3.78 23.54 15.73
CA GLN A 98 -2.94 23.72 14.53
C GLN A 98 -2.93 22.48 13.62
N GLY A 99 -3.41 21.33 14.12
CA GLY A 99 -3.31 20.04 13.46
C GLY A 99 -4.52 19.70 12.57
N VAL A 100 -4.39 18.58 11.87
CA VAL A 100 -5.56 17.86 11.35
C VAL A 100 -6.27 17.11 12.48
N ALA A 101 -7.55 16.79 12.29
CA ALA A 101 -8.28 15.94 13.23
C ALA A 101 -7.56 14.57 13.37
N PRO A 102 -7.51 13.99 14.59
CA PRO A 102 -6.93 12.67 14.81
C PRO A 102 -7.56 11.62 13.87
N ILE A 103 -6.72 10.75 13.30
CA ILE A 103 -7.18 9.64 12.46
C ILE A 103 -8.17 8.76 13.24
N SER A 104 -9.33 8.47 12.66
CA SER A 104 -10.30 7.54 13.25
C SER A 104 -10.20 6.16 12.61
N PRO A 105 -10.67 5.08 13.26
CA PRO A 105 -10.81 3.76 12.64
C PRO A 105 -11.61 3.75 11.33
N ALA A 106 -12.51 4.72 11.12
CA ALA A 106 -13.29 4.85 9.88
C ALA A 106 -12.50 5.43 8.70
N ASN A 107 -11.34 6.04 8.95
CA ASN A 107 -10.42 6.49 7.91
C ASN A 107 -9.43 5.39 7.47
N LEU A 108 -9.40 4.24 8.14
CA LEU A 108 -8.41 3.19 7.91
C LEU A 108 -8.95 2.04 7.06
N VAL A 109 -8.16 1.63 6.06
CA VAL A 109 -8.38 0.44 5.24
C VAL A 109 -7.20 -0.52 5.45
N TYR A 110 -7.48 -1.77 5.79
CA TYR A 110 -6.44 -2.79 5.99
C TYR A 110 -6.23 -3.66 4.74
N PRO A 111 -5.05 -3.64 4.09
CA PRO A 111 -4.71 -4.59 3.04
C PRO A 111 -4.60 -6.02 3.57
N LEU A 112 -5.16 -6.97 2.83
CA LEU A 112 -5.09 -8.40 3.14
C LEU A 112 -4.71 -9.20 1.90
N PHE A 113 -3.72 -10.08 2.04
CA PHE A 113 -3.34 -11.04 1.00
C PHE A 113 -4.08 -12.36 1.24
N VAL A 114 -4.78 -12.87 0.22
CA VAL A 114 -5.64 -14.05 0.33
C VAL A 114 -5.16 -15.13 -0.64
N THR A 115 -4.94 -16.35 -0.15
CA THR A 115 -4.54 -17.51 -0.95
C THR A 115 -5.71 -18.47 -1.16
N HIS A 116 -5.57 -19.36 -2.14
CA HIS A 116 -6.54 -20.43 -2.42
C HIS A 116 -6.62 -21.51 -1.32
N GLU A 117 -5.67 -21.54 -0.38
CA GLU A 117 -5.71 -22.44 0.78
C GLU A 117 -6.87 -22.06 1.70
N ALA A 118 -7.46 -23.03 2.41
CA ALA A 118 -8.60 -22.72 3.28
C ALA A 118 -8.17 -21.96 4.55
N ASP A 119 -7.29 -22.56 5.35
CA ASP A 119 -7.11 -22.19 6.77
C ASP A 119 -5.72 -21.64 7.13
N GLY A 120 -4.84 -21.45 6.13
CA GLY A 120 -3.43 -21.06 6.32
C GLY A 120 -3.19 -19.59 6.75
N CYS A 121 -2.00 -19.34 7.29
CA CYS A 121 -1.41 -18.01 7.50
C CYS A 121 0.09 -18.14 7.21
N GLU A 122 0.52 -17.76 6.01
CA GLU A 122 1.94 -17.79 5.64
C GLU A 122 2.54 -16.40 5.92
N GLU A 123 3.49 -16.33 6.86
CA GLU A 123 4.16 -15.07 7.18
C GLU A 123 4.91 -14.51 5.97
N ILE A 124 4.93 -13.18 5.83
CA ILE A 124 5.66 -12.47 4.77
C ILE A 124 6.95 -11.88 5.38
N PRO A 125 8.14 -12.46 5.15
CA PRO A 125 9.36 -12.05 5.85
C PRO A 125 9.78 -10.60 5.60
N SER A 126 9.50 -10.07 4.39
CA SER A 126 9.77 -8.67 4.04
C SER A 126 8.71 -7.69 4.57
N MET A 127 7.64 -8.19 5.22
CA MET A 127 6.59 -7.42 5.87
C MET A 127 6.23 -8.03 7.24
N PRO A 128 7.10 -7.91 8.27
CA PRO A 128 6.90 -8.59 9.56
C PRO A 128 5.54 -8.31 10.19
N GLY A 129 4.88 -9.37 10.67
CA GLY A 129 3.52 -9.30 11.22
C GLY A 129 2.38 -9.27 10.19
N GLN A 130 2.68 -9.45 8.90
CA GLN A 130 1.68 -9.64 7.84
C GLN A 130 1.70 -11.11 7.36
N CYS A 131 0.52 -11.65 7.02
CA CYS A 131 0.35 -12.99 6.46
C CYS A 131 -0.26 -12.94 5.05
N ARG A 132 -0.01 -13.98 4.26
CA ARG A 132 -0.96 -14.48 3.26
C ARG A 132 -1.94 -15.42 3.97
N TYR A 133 -3.21 -15.03 4.04
CA TYR A 133 -4.25 -15.79 4.73
C TYR A 133 -4.96 -16.73 3.76
N GLY A 134 -5.36 -17.91 4.21
CA GLY A 134 -6.31 -18.74 3.48
C GLY A 134 -7.70 -18.06 3.41
N TYR A 135 -8.49 -18.38 2.38
CA TYR A 135 -9.76 -17.72 2.09
C TYR A 135 -10.83 -17.91 3.18
N ARG A 136 -10.71 -18.92 4.05
CA ARG A 136 -11.53 -19.06 5.28
C ARG A 136 -10.87 -18.37 6.47
N ARG A 137 -9.55 -18.55 6.63
CA ARG A 137 -8.79 -17.96 7.75
C ARG A 137 -8.88 -16.44 7.78
N VAL A 138 -8.93 -15.79 6.62
CA VAL A 138 -9.07 -14.33 6.52
C VAL A 138 -10.36 -13.83 7.17
N VAL A 139 -11.46 -14.62 7.13
CA VAL A 139 -12.74 -14.25 7.75
C VAL A 139 -12.57 -14.07 9.25
N SER A 140 -12.01 -15.06 9.94
CA SER A 140 -11.79 -15.00 11.40
C SER A 140 -10.86 -13.86 11.81
N GLU A 141 -9.87 -13.50 10.98
CA GLU A 141 -9.00 -12.36 11.25
C GLU A 141 -9.71 -11.01 11.06
N VAL A 142 -10.56 -10.88 10.05
CA VAL A 142 -11.38 -9.68 9.85
C VAL A 142 -12.42 -9.55 10.96
N GLU A 143 -13.09 -10.63 11.38
CA GLU A 143 -14.01 -10.64 12.52
C GLU A 143 -13.32 -10.19 13.82
N ARG A 144 -12.12 -10.71 14.10
CA ARG A 144 -11.29 -10.29 15.23
C ARG A 144 -10.98 -8.80 15.19
N LEU A 145 -10.60 -8.27 14.02
CA LEU A 145 -10.28 -6.85 13.84
C LEU A 145 -11.53 -5.95 13.83
N VAL A 146 -12.69 -6.47 13.45
CA VAL A 146 -13.99 -5.78 13.55
C VAL A 146 -14.37 -5.51 15.00
N HIS A 147 -14.13 -6.46 15.91
CA HIS A 147 -14.20 -6.21 17.37
C HIS A 147 -13.14 -5.20 17.85
N GLU A 148 -12.02 -5.08 17.15
CA GLU A 148 -11.04 -4.01 17.40
C GLU A 148 -11.44 -2.64 16.81
N GLY A 149 -12.46 -2.58 15.94
CA GLY A 149 -13.04 -1.35 15.37
C GLY A 149 -12.77 -1.14 13.87
N LEU A 150 -12.22 -2.13 13.16
CA LEU A 150 -11.92 -2.08 11.73
C LEU A 150 -13.16 -1.77 10.87
N ARG A 151 -13.03 -0.80 9.95
CA ARG A 151 -14.14 -0.35 9.08
C ARG A 151 -14.00 -0.68 7.60
N ALA A 152 -12.81 -1.04 7.11
CA ALA A 152 -12.63 -1.46 5.72
C ALA A 152 -11.44 -2.40 5.54
N VAL A 153 -11.56 -3.34 4.61
CA VAL A 153 -10.47 -4.20 4.14
C VAL A 153 -10.25 -4.02 2.65
N LEU A 154 -9.02 -4.23 2.18
CA LEU A 154 -8.66 -4.25 0.76
C LEU A 154 -8.01 -5.59 0.41
N LEU A 155 -8.71 -6.41 -0.38
CA LEU A 155 -8.29 -7.78 -0.69
C LEU A 155 -7.38 -7.84 -1.93
N PHE A 156 -6.31 -8.62 -1.82
CA PHE A 156 -5.39 -8.99 -2.90
C PHE A 156 -5.33 -10.52 -3.01
N GLY A 157 -5.63 -11.06 -4.19
CA GLY A 157 -5.52 -12.51 -4.43
C GLY A 157 -4.08 -12.95 -4.69
N VAL A 158 -3.71 -14.11 -4.16
CA VAL A 158 -2.41 -14.74 -4.40
C VAL A 158 -2.66 -16.17 -4.88
N VAL A 159 -2.37 -16.41 -6.16
CA VAL A 159 -2.61 -17.70 -6.82
C VAL A 159 -1.28 -18.40 -7.16
N PRO A 160 -1.24 -19.75 -7.16
CA PRO A 160 -0.07 -20.51 -7.61
C PRO A 160 0.36 -20.13 -9.04
N GLN A 161 1.65 -20.23 -9.34
CA GLN A 161 2.16 -19.96 -10.70
C GLN A 161 1.56 -20.90 -11.76
N SER A 162 1.16 -22.12 -11.37
CA SER A 162 0.58 -23.14 -12.26
C SER A 162 -0.81 -22.80 -12.81
N VAL A 163 -1.50 -21.80 -12.24
CA VAL A 163 -2.84 -21.38 -12.70
C VAL A 163 -2.84 -20.00 -13.37
N LYS A 164 -1.66 -19.38 -13.54
CA LYS A 164 -1.53 -18.10 -14.24
C LYS A 164 -1.43 -18.30 -15.74
N ASP A 165 -2.05 -17.41 -16.50
CA ASP A 165 -2.04 -17.42 -17.97
C ASP A 165 -2.00 -16.01 -18.55
N SER A 166 -1.88 -15.88 -19.87
CA SER A 166 -1.81 -14.58 -20.55
C SER A 166 -3.07 -13.70 -20.44
N THR A 167 -4.19 -14.20 -19.91
CA THR A 167 -5.47 -13.46 -19.79
C THR A 167 -5.87 -13.13 -18.36
N GLY A 168 -5.19 -13.73 -17.37
CA GLY A 168 -5.57 -13.67 -15.98
C GLY A 168 -6.94 -14.32 -15.74
N SER A 169 -7.19 -15.50 -16.32
CA SER A 169 -8.47 -16.23 -16.16
C SER A 169 -8.83 -16.50 -14.69
N TRP A 170 -7.82 -16.65 -13.83
CA TRP A 170 -8.00 -16.84 -12.39
C TRP A 170 -8.37 -15.58 -11.61
N ALA A 171 -8.45 -14.40 -12.24
CA ALA A 171 -8.86 -13.18 -11.55
C ALA A 171 -10.32 -13.28 -11.05
N ASP A 172 -11.23 -13.72 -11.93
CA ASP A 172 -12.69 -13.81 -11.72
C ASP A 172 -13.23 -15.24 -11.72
N CYS A 173 -12.35 -16.25 -11.75
CA CYS A 173 -12.71 -17.65 -11.52
C CYS A 173 -13.56 -17.79 -10.23
N PRO A 174 -14.66 -18.57 -10.21
CA PRO A 174 -15.43 -18.83 -9.00
C PRO A 174 -14.62 -19.42 -7.84
N GLU A 175 -13.50 -20.09 -8.15
CA GLU A 175 -12.56 -20.68 -7.19
C GLU A 175 -11.39 -19.72 -6.84
N SER A 176 -11.39 -18.48 -7.35
CA SER A 176 -10.34 -17.52 -7.01
C SER A 176 -10.39 -17.13 -5.53
N PRO A 177 -9.22 -16.89 -4.90
CA PRO A 177 -9.18 -16.58 -3.48
C PRO A 177 -9.92 -15.29 -3.11
N VAL A 178 -10.01 -14.32 -4.02
CA VAL A 178 -10.77 -13.08 -3.80
C VAL A 178 -12.27 -13.34 -3.90
N VAL A 179 -12.73 -14.11 -4.89
CA VAL A 179 -14.15 -14.45 -5.03
C VAL A 179 -14.64 -15.26 -3.82
N LEU A 180 -13.90 -16.30 -3.43
CA LEU A 180 -14.23 -17.13 -2.28
C LEU A 180 -14.21 -16.33 -0.96
N ALA A 181 -13.22 -15.46 -0.75
CA ALA A 181 -13.17 -14.63 0.45
C ALA A 181 -14.29 -13.59 0.48
N LEU A 182 -14.60 -12.89 -0.63
CA LEU A 182 -15.70 -11.93 -0.69
C LEU A 182 -17.05 -12.57 -0.34
N GLN A 183 -17.32 -13.78 -0.85
CA GLN A 183 -18.55 -14.52 -0.54
C GLN A 183 -18.66 -14.83 0.96
N LEU A 184 -17.57 -15.31 1.59
CA LEU A 184 -17.59 -15.61 3.03
C LEU A 184 -17.62 -14.36 3.91
N LEU A 185 -16.86 -13.32 3.55
CA LEU A 185 -16.79 -12.05 4.28
C LEU A 185 -18.13 -11.30 4.23
N SER A 186 -18.81 -11.30 3.08
CA SER A 186 -20.13 -10.66 2.93
C SER A 186 -21.24 -11.41 3.68
N ALA A 187 -21.10 -12.74 3.84
CA ALA A 187 -22.01 -13.58 4.62
C ALA A 187 -21.78 -13.52 6.15
N SER A 188 -20.63 -13.01 6.63
CA SER A 188 -20.38 -12.91 8.08
C SER A 188 -21.24 -11.82 8.73
N ALA A 189 -22.13 -12.26 9.63
CA ALA A 189 -22.94 -11.36 10.45
C ALA A 189 -22.09 -10.41 11.32
N VAL A 190 -20.92 -10.86 11.79
CA VAL A 190 -20.01 -10.02 12.58
C VAL A 190 -19.47 -8.88 11.73
N ILE A 191 -18.98 -9.16 10.51
CA ILE A 191 -18.43 -8.16 9.59
C ILE A 191 -19.50 -7.15 9.16
N ARG A 192 -20.72 -7.62 8.86
CA ARG A 192 -21.83 -6.73 8.50
C ARG A 192 -22.40 -5.94 9.69
N SER A 193 -22.22 -6.39 10.93
CA SER A 193 -22.81 -5.75 12.13
C SER A 193 -22.44 -4.27 12.33
N ILE A 194 -21.27 -3.85 11.85
CA ILE A 194 -20.80 -2.45 11.92
C ILE A 194 -20.56 -1.82 10.53
N SER A 195 -21.13 -2.43 9.49
CA SER A 195 -20.99 -2.04 8.07
C SER A 195 -19.52 -1.94 7.61
N THR A 196 -18.70 -2.95 7.94
CA THR A 196 -17.31 -3.02 7.47
C THR A 196 -17.28 -3.25 5.96
N LEU A 197 -16.61 -2.35 5.23
CA LEU A 197 -16.55 -2.35 3.77
C LEU A 197 -15.54 -3.37 3.24
N LEU A 198 -15.96 -4.13 2.23
CA LEU A 198 -15.14 -5.07 1.47
C LEU A 198 -14.67 -4.40 0.17
N VAL A 199 -13.43 -3.93 0.14
CA VAL A 199 -12.79 -3.37 -1.06
C VAL A 199 -12.01 -4.48 -1.78
N ALA A 200 -12.18 -4.60 -3.10
CA ALA A 200 -11.42 -5.54 -3.92
C ALA A 200 -10.45 -4.80 -4.87
N ASP A 201 -9.16 -5.17 -4.86
CA ASP A 201 -8.22 -4.67 -5.88
C ASP A 201 -8.53 -5.31 -7.23
N VAL A 202 -8.64 -4.50 -8.29
CA VAL A 202 -8.84 -4.99 -9.65
C VAL A 202 -7.57 -4.74 -10.46
N CYS A 203 -6.89 -5.83 -10.81
CA CYS A 203 -5.66 -5.85 -11.58
C CYS A 203 -5.43 -7.27 -12.13
N LEU A 204 -4.63 -7.41 -13.19
CA LEU A 204 -4.26 -8.72 -13.76
C LEU A 204 -2.86 -9.21 -13.35
N CYS A 205 -2.10 -8.46 -12.54
CA CYS A 205 -0.68 -8.81 -12.31
C CYS A 205 -0.44 -9.97 -11.34
N GLU A 206 -1.38 -10.28 -10.47
CA GLU A 206 -1.38 -11.44 -9.59
C GLU A 206 -1.71 -12.72 -10.37
N TYR A 207 -2.49 -12.59 -11.45
CA TYR A 207 -3.12 -13.71 -12.18
C TYR A 207 -2.48 -14.02 -13.53
N THR A 208 -1.65 -13.12 -14.07
CA THR A 208 -1.03 -13.34 -15.39
C THR A 208 0.34 -13.99 -15.31
N ASP A 209 0.63 -14.88 -16.26
CA ASP A 209 1.91 -15.59 -16.37
C ASP A 209 3.11 -14.62 -16.52
N HIS A 210 2.89 -13.49 -17.19
CA HIS A 210 3.85 -12.43 -17.41
C HIS A 210 3.92 -11.36 -16.29
N GLY A 211 2.97 -11.33 -15.35
CA GLY A 211 2.96 -10.39 -14.22
C GLY A 211 2.79 -8.90 -14.57
N HIS A 212 2.40 -8.55 -15.80
CA HIS A 212 1.91 -7.21 -16.17
C HIS A 212 0.46 -6.98 -15.70
N CYS A 213 0.06 -5.72 -15.60
CA CYS A 213 -1.24 -5.34 -15.03
C CYS A 213 -2.41 -5.37 -16.03
N GLY A 214 -2.12 -5.61 -17.31
CA GLY A 214 -3.07 -5.69 -18.41
C GLY A 214 -2.63 -6.75 -19.42
N LEU A 215 -3.48 -6.99 -20.42
CA LEU A 215 -3.22 -7.92 -21.51
C LEU A 215 -2.14 -7.39 -22.46
N LEU A 216 -1.38 -8.28 -23.08
CA LEU A 216 -0.34 -7.92 -24.04
C LEU A 216 -0.73 -8.24 -25.48
N ASN A 217 -0.29 -7.40 -26.41
CA ASN A 217 -0.36 -7.65 -27.84
C ASN A 217 0.83 -8.54 -28.30
N PRO A 218 0.84 -9.03 -29.55
CA PRO A 218 1.93 -9.89 -30.08
C PRO A 218 3.35 -9.26 -30.07
N HIS A 219 3.47 -7.96 -29.77
CA HIS A 219 4.75 -7.26 -29.61
C HIS A 219 5.13 -7.04 -28.13
N GLY A 220 4.45 -7.69 -27.19
CA GLY A 220 4.72 -7.58 -25.74
C GLY A 220 4.36 -6.23 -25.14
N ARG A 221 3.51 -5.43 -25.80
CA ARG A 221 3.03 -4.13 -25.29
C ARG A 221 1.59 -4.24 -24.80
N ILE A 222 1.22 -3.41 -23.83
CA ILE A 222 -0.15 -3.31 -23.30
C ILE A 222 -1.17 -3.14 -24.45
N ALA A 223 -2.13 -4.05 -24.49
CA ALA A 223 -3.32 -4.02 -25.34
C ALA A 223 -4.44 -3.31 -24.58
N ASN A 224 -4.41 -1.97 -24.54
CA ASN A 224 -5.22 -1.18 -23.61
C ASN A 224 -6.72 -1.47 -23.70
N THR A 225 -7.30 -1.49 -24.91
CA THR A 225 -8.74 -1.73 -25.12
C THR A 225 -9.19 -3.09 -24.58
N GLN A 226 -8.44 -4.16 -24.87
CA GLN A 226 -8.73 -5.50 -24.36
C GLN A 226 -8.51 -5.56 -22.84
N SER A 227 -7.50 -4.85 -22.33
CA SER A 227 -7.22 -4.79 -20.89
C SER A 227 -8.36 -4.15 -20.10
N ILE A 228 -8.87 -2.99 -20.54
CA ILE A 228 -9.96 -2.30 -19.82
C ILE A 228 -11.27 -3.07 -19.86
N GLN A 229 -11.55 -3.81 -20.94
CA GLN A 229 -12.69 -4.72 -20.99
C GLN A 229 -12.52 -5.86 -19.96
N ARG A 230 -11.36 -6.52 -19.95
CA ARG A 230 -11.04 -7.61 -19.02
C ARG A 230 -11.11 -7.16 -17.55
N LEU A 231 -10.62 -5.96 -17.25
CA LEU A 231 -10.69 -5.37 -15.91
C LEU A 231 -12.14 -5.05 -15.48
N ALA A 232 -13.01 -4.67 -16.43
CA ALA A 232 -14.43 -4.49 -16.15
C ALA A 232 -15.13 -5.84 -15.83
N GLU A 233 -14.85 -6.90 -16.59
CA GLU A 233 -15.35 -8.26 -16.32
C GLU A 233 -14.97 -8.73 -14.91
N VAL A 234 -13.70 -8.57 -14.52
CA VAL A 234 -13.21 -8.89 -13.17
C VAL A 234 -13.89 -8.04 -12.09
N SER A 235 -14.10 -6.74 -12.34
CA SER A 235 -14.83 -5.85 -11.42
C SER A 235 -16.25 -6.36 -11.17
N LEU A 236 -16.97 -6.74 -12.23
CA LEU A 236 -18.32 -7.27 -12.16
C LEU A 236 -18.39 -8.59 -11.37
N ALA A 237 -17.40 -9.46 -11.53
CA ALA A 237 -17.31 -10.71 -10.78
C ALA A 237 -17.10 -10.47 -9.27
N TYR A 238 -16.25 -9.53 -8.87
CA TYR A 238 -16.05 -9.18 -7.47
C TYR A 238 -17.27 -8.50 -6.86
N VAL A 239 -17.99 -7.67 -7.61
CA VAL A 239 -19.30 -7.14 -7.18
C VAL A 239 -20.31 -8.27 -6.98
N LYS A 240 -20.43 -9.21 -7.92
CA LYS A 240 -21.31 -10.39 -7.79
C LYS A 240 -20.90 -11.32 -6.64
N ALA A 241 -19.64 -11.29 -6.22
CA ALA A 241 -19.12 -12.00 -5.06
C ALA A 241 -19.32 -11.27 -3.70
N GLY A 242 -19.77 -10.01 -3.71
CA GLY A 242 -20.07 -9.24 -2.50
C GLY A 242 -19.10 -8.12 -2.15
N ALA A 243 -18.28 -7.62 -3.08
CA ALA A 243 -17.47 -6.41 -2.87
C ALA A 243 -18.37 -5.16 -2.73
N ASP A 244 -18.18 -4.39 -1.66
CA ASP A 244 -18.85 -3.09 -1.46
C ASP A 244 -18.18 -1.97 -2.27
N VAL A 245 -16.90 -2.13 -2.64
CA VAL A 245 -16.11 -1.12 -3.38
C VAL A 245 -15.12 -1.81 -4.32
N ILE A 246 -14.98 -1.29 -5.55
CA ILE A 246 -13.98 -1.77 -6.53
C ILE A 246 -12.81 -0.79 -6.62
N ALA A 247 -11.57 -1.29 -6.54
CA ALA A 247 -10.36 -0.46 -6.57
C ALA A 247 -9.41 -0.83 -7.74
N PRO A 248 -9.61 -0.28 -8.95
CA PRO A 248 -8.81 -0.63 -10.13
C PRO A 248 -7.39 -0.05 -10.07
N SER A 249 -6.40 -0.95 -9.97
CA SER A 249 -5.00 -0.64 -9.67
C SER A 249 -4.04 -0.76 -10.87
N ASP A 250 -4.60 -1.08 -12.03
CA ASP A 250 -3.92 -1.41 -13.29
C ASP A 250 -3.16 -0.26 -13.97
N MET A 251 -3.64 0.99 -13.86
CA MET A 251 -3.17 2.19 -14.57
C MET A 251 -3.38 2.21 -16.11
N MET A 252 -4.35 1.47 -16.63
CA MET A 252 -4.77 1.55 -18.03
C MET A 252 -5.55 2.84 -18.30
N ASP A 253 -5.53 3.34 -19.54
CA ASP A 253 -6.29 4.54 -19.92
C ASP A 253 -7.75 4.17 -20.19
N GLY A 254 -8.72 4.87 -19.57
CA GLY A 254 -10.16 4.65 -19.78
C GLY A 254 -10.81 3.55 -18.92
N ARG A 255 -10.08 2.88 -18.01
CA ARG A 255 -10.67 1.76 -17.25
C ARG A 255 -11.78 2.15 -16.28
N VAL A 256 -11.78 3.37 -15.73
CA VAL A 256 -12.83 3.78 -14.78
C VAL A 256 -14.14 3.92 -15.52
N ALA A 257 -14.14 4.56 -16.69
CA ALA A 257 -15.31 4.64 -17.55
C ALA A 257 -15.81 3.25 -17.96
N ALA A 258 -14.91 2.34 -18.38
CA ALA A 258 -15.30 0.97 -18.76
C ALA A 258 -15.94 0.20 -17.59
N ILE A 259 -15.37 0.30 -16.39
CA ILE A 259 -15.92 -0.33 -15.16
C ILE A 259 -17.29 0.27 -14.81
N LYS A 260 -17.40 1.61 -14.71
CA LYS A 260 -18.68 2.28 -14.37
C LYS A 260 -19.77 1.98 -15.42
N GLN A 261 -19.41 1.90 -16.70
CA GLN A 261 -20.35 1.54 -17.77
C GLN A 261 -20.86 0.09 -17.64
N LEU A 262 -19.97 -0.89 -17.45
CA LEU A 262 -20.37 -2.28 -17.32
C LEU A 262 -21.19 -2.53 -16.04
N LEU A 263 -20.73 -2.00 -14.90
CA LEU A 263 -21.48 -2.09 -13.65
C LEU A 263 -22.88 -1.46 -13.80
N LYS A 264 -23.01 -0.34 -14.51
CA LYS A 264 -24.30 0.26 -14.81
C LYS A 264 -25.19 -0.63 -15.68
N SER A 265 -24.68 -1.19 -16.79
CA SER A 265 -25.49 -2.07 -17.64
C SER A 265 -25.95 -3.36 -16.93
N GLU A 266 -25.24 -3.77 -15.89
CA GLU A 266 -25.54 -4.96 -15.08
C GLU A 266 -26.36 -4.65 -13.81
N GLY A 267 -26.78 -3.39 -13.59
CA GLY A 267 -27.62 -2.97 -12.43
C GLY A 267 -26.84 -2.64 -11.15
N TYR A 268 -25.51 -2.58 -11.21
CA TYR A 268 -24.60 -2.29 -10.09
C TYR A 268 -24.06 -0.84 -10.10
N GLU A 269 -24.80 0.10 -10.69
CA GLU A 269 -24.43 1.53 -10.76
C GLU A 269 -24.22 2.22 -9.40
N HIS A 270 -24.75 1.62 -8.33
CA HIS A 270 -24.58 2.06 -6.94
C HIS A 270 -23.23 1.66 -6.32
N ILE A 271 -22.45 0.79 -6.97
CA ILE A 271 -21.13 0.38 -6.46
C ILE A 271 -20.10 1.48 -6.75
N PRO A 272 -19.39 1.98 -5.73
CA PRO A 272 -18.37 2.99 -5.91
C PRO A 272 -17.04 2.40 -6.43
N VAL A 273 -16.32 3.22 -7.19
CA VAL A 273 -15.00 2.92 -7.73
C VAL A 273 -13.94 3.80 -7.05
N MET A 274 -13.04 3.15 -6.32
CA MET A 274 -11.86 3.76 -5.67
C MET A 274 -10.66 3.70 -6.60
N SER A 275 -10.56 4.67 -7.50
CA SER A 275 -9.54 4.62 -8.55
C SER A 275 -8.13 4.85 -8.02
N TYR A 276 -7.17 3.99 -8.38
CA TYR A 276 -5.73 4.24 -8.24
C TYR A 276 -5.24 5.28 -9.26
N SER A 277 -5.80 6.48 -9.21
CA SER A 277 -5.63 7.51 -10.24
C SER A 277 -4.22 8.05 -10.40
N SER A 278 -3.43 8.06 -9.31
CA SER A 278 -2.04 8.50 -9.30
C SER A 278 -1.13 7.40 -8.72
N LYS A 279 -0.95 6.30 -9.47
CA LYS A 279 -0.08 5.18 -9.09
C LYS A 279 1.26 5.24 -9.85
N PHE A 280 2.33 5.49 -9.11
CA PHE A 280 3.68 5.71 -9.66
C PHE A 280 4.47 4.42 -9.88
N ALA A 281 5.41 4.42 -10.82
CA ALA A 281 6.39 3.37 -11.07
C ALA A 281 7.48 3.41 -9.98
N SER A 282 7.17 2.85 -8.81
CA SER A 282 7.94 3.03 -7.58
C SER A 282 8.79 1.80 -7.18
N CYS A 283 9.93 2.05 -6.54
CA CYS A 283 10.75 1.03 -5.87
C CYS A 283 10.13 0.55 -4.54
N PHE A 284 9.26 1.35 -3.92
CA PHE A 284 8.63 1.03 -2.62
C PHE A 284 7.63 -0.15 -2.67
N TYR A 285 7.43 -0.77 -3.83
CA TYR A 285 6.59 -1.96 -3.99
C TYR A 285 7.30 -3.30 -3.75
N GLY A 286 8.60 -3.31 -3.43
CA GLY A 286 9.38 -4.55 -3.25
C GLY A 286 8.67 -5.61 -2.38
N PRO A 287 8.40 -5.32 -1.10
CA PRO A 287 7.77 -6.30 -0.22
C PRO A 287 6.34 -6.72 -0.63
N PHE A 288 5.59 -5.86 -1.33
CA PHE A 288 4.30 -6.23 -1.92
C PHE A 288 4.45 -7.26 -3.04
N ARG A 289 5.50 -7.18 -3.87
CA ARG A 289 5.74 -8.15 -4.94
C ARG A 289 6.09 -9.52 -4.37
N ASP A 290 6.82 -9.56 -3.26
CA ASP A 290 7.05 -10.78 -2.49
C ASP A 290 5.71 -11.32 -1.95
N ALA A 291 4.93 -10.47 -1.27
CA ALA A 291 3.64 -10.84 -0.67
C ALA A 291 2.62 -11.36 -1.69
N ALA A 292 2.49 -10.71 -2.84
CA ALA A 292 1.50 -11.04 -3.88
C ALA A 292 2.00 -12.04 -4.94
N GLY A 293 3.29 -12.42 -4.91
CA GLY A 293 3.89 -13.26 -5.95
C GLY A 293 3.77 -12.64 -7.35
N SER A 294 3.78 -11.31 -7.45
CA SER A 294 3.42 -10.54 -8.64
C SER A 294 4.58 -9.70 -9.20
N ALA A 295 5.82 -10.16 -9.06
CA ALA A 295 6.95 -9.61 -9.81
C ALA A 295 6.73 -9.82 -11.32
N PRO A 296 7.00 -8.81 -12.18
CA PRO A 296 6.85 -8.98 -13.64
C PRO A 296 7.88 -10.00 -14.17
N GLY A 297 7.44 -10.90 -15.05
CA GLY A 297 8.29 -11.94 -15.63
C GLY A 297 9.38 -11.40 -16.57
N PHE A 298 9.15 -10.21 -17.14
CA PHE A 298 10.14 -9.47 -17.93
C PHE A 298 9.87 -7.96 -17.88
N GLY A 299 10.84 -7.15 -18.29
CA GLY A 299 10.71 -5.70 -18.41
C GLY A 299 10.38 -4.99 -17.09
N ASP A 300 9.59 -3.92 -17.18
CA ASP A 300 9.05 -3.21 -16.01
C ASP A 300 7.67 -2.61 -16.29
N ARG A 301 7.10 -1.89 -15.31
CA ARG A 301 5.76 -1.29 -15.37
C ARG A 301 5.74 0.19 -15.77
N LYS A 302 6.87 0.79 -16.17
CA LYS A 302 6.99 2.22 -16.52
C LYS A 302 6.28 2.60 -17.82
N GLY A 303 5.84 1.63 -18.61
CA GLY A 303 5.00 1.86 -19.80
C GLY A 303 3.57 2.29 -19.49
N TYR A 304 3.14 2.26 -18.21
CA TYR A 304 1.78 2.63 -17.80
C TYR A 304 1.71 3.19 -16.36
N GLN A 305 2.55 2.74 -15.42
CA GLN A 305 2.68 3.39 -14.11
C GLN A 305 3.44 4.72 -14.24
N LEU A 306 3.00 5.74 -13.51
CA LEU A 306 3.49 7.11 -13.67
C LEU A 306 4.99 7.25 -13.30
N PRO A 307 5.84 7.88 -14.13
CA PRO A 307 7.23 8.19 -13.74
C PRO A 307 7.29 9.03 -12.45
N PRO A 308 8.22 8.79 -11.51
CA PRO A 308 8.26 9.49 -10.22
C PRO A 308 8.19 11.03 -10.30
N GLY A 309 8.92 11.66 -11.24
CA GLY A 309 8.90 13.11 -11.42
C GLY A 309 7.66 13.67 -12.15
N SER A 310 6.68 12.84 -12.52
CA SER A 310 5.60 13.22 -13.46
C SER A 310 4.35 13.82 -12.80
N ARG A 311 4.54 14.79 -11.89
CA ARG A 311 3.48 15.61 -11.26
C ARG A 311 2.32 15.96 -12.22
N GLY A 312 2.64 16.48 -13.41
CA GLY A 312 1.64 16.86 -14.40
C GLY A 312 0.81 15.71 -14.98
N LEU A 313 1.34 14.48 -15.03
CA LEU A 313 0.58 13.29 -15.43
C LEU A 313 -0.32 12.80 -14.30
N ALA A 314 0.17 12.80 -13.05
CA ALA A 314 -0.62 12.45 -11.87
C ALA A 314 -1.90 13.28 -11.77
N ILE A 315 -1.78 14.61 -11.87
CA ILE A 315 -2.94 15.51 -11.87
C ILE A 315 -3.87 15.27 -13.06
N ARG A 316 -3.35 15.03 -14.26
CA ARG A 316 -4.18 14.73 -15.43
C ARG A 316 -4.93 13.40 -15.28
N ALA A 317 -4.30 12.37 -14.72
CA ALA A 317 -4.93 11.08 -14.48
C ALA A 317 -5.99 11.16 -13.38
N SER A 318 -5.73 11.88 -12.28
CA SER A 318 -6.73 12.12 -11.22
C SER A 318 -7.91 12.98 -11.66
N VAL A 319 -7.72 13.96 -12.56
CA VAL A 319 -8.84 14.69 -13.17
C VAL A 319 -9.64 13.79 -14.11
N ARG A 320 -8.97 13.09 -15.05
CA ARG A 320 -9.61 12.13 -15.96
C ARG A 320 -10.45 11.11 -15.20
N ASP A 321 -9.90 10.50 -14.16
CA ASP A 321 -10.59 9.45 -13.41
C ASP A 321 -11.84 9.97 -12.68
N ALA A 322 -11.84 11.23 -12.23
CA ALA A 322 -13.03 11.89 -11.71
C ALA A 322 -14.07 12.14 -12.81
N ASP A 323 -13.65 12.62 -13.97
CA ASP A 323 -14.51 12.84 -15.14
C ASP A 323 -15.09 11.52 -15.70
N GLU A 324 -14.34 10.41 -15.58
CA GLU A 324 -14.77 9.03 -15.90
C GLU A 324 -15.75 8.44 -14.86
N GLY A 325 -15.98 9.12 -13.72
CA GLY A 325 -16.94 8.74 -12.70
C GLY A 325 -16.37 7.91 -11.53
N ALA A 326 -15.08 8.06 -11.20
CA ALA A 326 -14.55 7.52 -9.95
C ALA A 326 -15.18 8.23 -8.74
N ASP A 327 -15.57 7.46 -7.75
CA ASP A 327 -16.19 7.97 -6.51
C ASP A 327 -15.12 8.33 -5.46
N PHE A 328 -13.93 7.74 -5.57
CA PHE A 328 -12.74 8.11 -4.81
C PHE A 328 -11.50 8.15 -5.70
N LEU A 329 -10.55 9.03 -5.37
CA LEU A 329 -9.25 9.12 -6.04
C LEU A 329 -8.13 8.68 -5.10
N MET A 330 -7.20 7.85 -5.56
CA MET A 330 -6.08 7.37 -4.75
C MET A 330 -4.71 7.77 -5.31
N VAL A 331 -3.80 8.15 -4.41
CA VAL A 331 -2.36 8.32 -4.67
C VAL A 331 -1.57 7.16 -4.05
N LYS A 332 -0.64 6.58 -4.82
CA LYS A 332 0.18 5.44 -4.41
C LYS A 332 1.59 5.49 -5.03
N PRO A 333 2.69 5.38 -4.25
CA PRO A 333 2.79 5.44 -2.78
C PRO A 333 2.29 6.74 -2.13
N ALA A 334 2.23 6.80 -0.80
CA ALA A 334 1.72 7.96 -0.08
C ALA A 334 2.82 8.91 0.43
N GLY A 335 3.70 8.45 1.33
CA GLY A 335 4.61 9.29 2.09
C GLY A 335 5.69 9.98 1.25
N VAL A 336 6.05 9.42 0.10
CA VAL A 336 6.98 10.02 -0.86
C VAL A 336 6.28 10.80 -2.00
N TYR A 337 4.95 10.98 -1.92
CA TYR A 337 4.12 11.74 -2.87
C TYR A 337 3.06 12.60 -2.14
N LEU A 338 3.39 13.12 -0.95
CA LEU A 338 2.50 14.00 -0.16
C LEU A 338 2.16 15.31 -0.89
N ASP A 339 3.07 15.79 -1.74
CA ASP A 339 2.85 16.91 -2.66
C ASP A 339 1.74 16.60 -3.67
N VAL A 340 1.75 15.41 -4.26
CA VAL A 340 0.73 14.95 -5.21
C VAL A 340 -0.63 14.83 -4.52
N ILE A 341 -0.70 14.26 -3.31
CA ILE A 341 -1.94 14.20 -2.51
C ILE A 341 -2.52 15.62 -2.31
N ARG A 342 -1.68 16.59 -1.92
CA ARG A 342 -2.09 17.99 -1.74
C ARG A 342 -2.59 18.61 -3.03
N GLU A 343 -1.94 18.35 -4.15
CA GLU A 343 -2.36 18.93 -5.43
C GLU A 343 -3.63 18.31 -6.01
N VAL A 344 -3.85 17.01 -5.83
CA VAL A 344 -5.13 16.36 -6.15
C VAL A 344 -6.24 16.94 -5.25
N ARG A 345 -5.99 17.09 -3.94
CA ARG A 345 -6.94 17.70 -2.99
C ARG A 345 -7.37 19.11 -3.40
N ASN A 346 -6.44 19.90 -3.94
CA ASN A 346 -6.72 21.27 -4.39
C ASN A 346 -7.53 21.34 -5.70
N ARG A 347 -7.87 20.21 -6.35
CA ARG A 347 -8.49 20.14 -7.68
C ARG A 347 -9.76 19.30 -7.76
N THR A 348 -10.16 18.66 -6.67
CA THR A 348 -11.35 17.80 -6.59
C THR A 348 -12.09 18.04 -5.29
N THR A 349 -13.36 17.64 -5.23
CA THR A 349 -14.16 17.52 -4.00
C THR A 349 -14.36 16.05 -3.57
N LEU A 350 -13.97 15.08 -4.42
CA LEU A 350 -14.04 13.65 -4.09
C LEU A 350 -13.14 13.32 -2.88
N PRO A 351 -13.45 12.28 -2.08
CA PRO A 351 -12.56 11.87 -1.01
C PRO A 351 -11.29 11.22 -1.59
N ILE A 352 -10.16 11.46 -0.94
CA ILE A 352 -8.85 11.02 -1.41
C ILE A 352 -8.33 9.89 -0.51
N ALA A 353 -8.02 8.76 -1.14
CA ALA A 353 -7.30 7.67 -0.52
C ALA A 353 -5.78 7.83 -0.71
N ALA A 354 -5.00 7.46 0.31
CA ALA A 354 -3.55 7.43 0.24
C ALA A 354 -3.04 6.07 0.72
N TYR A 355 -2.22 5.40 -0.09
CA TYR A 355 -1.70 4.07 0.23
C TYR A 355 -0.28 4.17 0.78
N GLN A 356 -0.12 3.96 2.09
CA GLN A 356 1.18 3.73 2.73
C GLN A 356 1.66 2.33 2.38
N VAL A 357 2.52 2.21 1.37
CA VAL A 357 2.79 0.92 0.72
C VAL A 357 3.75 0.04 1.52
N SER A 358 3.88 -1.21 1.06
CA SER A 358 4.69 -2.26 1.68
C SER A 358 6.13 -1.85 2.01
N GLY A 359 6.78 -1.07 1.13
CA GLY A 359 8.14 -0.57 1.37
C GLY A 359 8.18 0.57 2.39
N GLU A 360 7.14 1.40 2.48
CA GLU A 360 7.02 2.42 3.54
C GLU A 360 6.80 1.75 4.90
N TYR A 361 5.93 0.73 4.95
CA TYR A 361 5.72 -0.13 6.12
C TYR A 361 7.02 -0.78 6.59
N ALA A 362 7.71 -1.49 5.69
CA ALA A 362 8.96 -2.18 5.99
C ALA A 362 10.06 -1.20 6.45
N MET A 363 10.18 -0.03 5.79
CA MET A 363 11.13 1.01 6.17
C MET A 363 10.91 1.52 7.61
N LEU A 364 9.66 1.78 8.00
CA LEU A 364 9.33 2.17 9.37
C LEU A 364 9.58 1.04 10.36
N TYR A 365 9.14 -0.17 10.05
CA TYR A 365 9.29 -1.34 10.92
C TYR A 365 10.76 -1.65 11.21
N PHE A 366 11.57 -1.81 10.16
CA PHE A 366 12.99 -2.13 10.30
C PHE A 366 13.81 -0.96 10.85
N GLY A 367 13.45 0.30 10.53
CA GLY A 367 14.08 1.47 11.12
C GLY A 367 13.90 1.53 12.64
N ALA A 368 12.68 1.29 13.13
CA ALA A 368 12.39 1.23 14.56
C ALA A 368 13.08 0.03 15.24
N GLN A 369 13.11 -1.14 14.59
CA GLN A 369 13.81 -2.33 15.10
C GLN A 369 15.32 -2.10 15.30
N HIS A 370 15.94 -1.22 14.51
CA HIS A 370 17.34 -0.82 14.65
C HIS A 370 17.54 0.45 15.51
N GLY A 371 16.50 0.90 16.21
CA GLY A 371 16.58 2.00 17.18
C GLY A 371 16.63 3.41 16.56
N ALA A 372 16.25 3.58 15.29
CA ALA A 372 16.22 4.91 14.67
C ALA A 372 15.13 5.82 15.25
N PHE A 373 14.00 5.24 15.70
CA PHE A 373 12.86 5.92 16.31
C PHE A 373 11.94 4.92 17.01
N ASP A 374 11.02 5.41 17.86
CA ASP A 374 9.89 4.60 18.33
C ASP A 374 8.88 4.35 17.19
N LEU A 375 8.44 3.10 17.03
CA LEU A 375 7.56 2.70 15.93
C LEU A 375 6.18 3.36 16.03
N LYS A 376 5.58 3.41 17.22
CA LYS A 376 4.24 4.00 17.42
C LYS A 376 4.25 5.49 17.06
N THR A 377 5.25 6.21 17.53
CA THR A 377 5.46 7.64 17.26
C THR A 377 5.65 7.91 15.77
N ALA A 378 6.56 7.19 15.12
CA ALA A 378 6.85 7.39 13.69
C ALA A 378 5.65 7.04 12.79
N VAL A 379 4.92 5.94 13.09
CA VAL A 379 3.71 5.60 12.35
C VAL A 379 2.65 6.68 12.50
N LEU A 380 2.34 7.13 13.73
CA LEU A 380 1.36 8.20 13.94
C LEU A 380 1.75 9.51 13.24
N GLU A 381 3.03 9.86 13.19
CA GLU A 381 3.52 11.04 12.48
C GLU A 381 3.36 10.92 10.95
N THR A 382 3.61 9.74 10.38
CA THR A 382 3.37 9.50 8.94
C THR A 382 1.88 9.54 8.57
N ILE A 383 1.00 8.93 9.37
CA ILE A 383 -0.45 8.99 9.16
C ILE A 383 -0.94 10.44 9.27
N THR A 384 -0.50 11.18 10.28
CA THR A 384 -0.81 12.62 10.45
C THR A 384 -0.32 13.43 9.25
N SER A 385 0.85 13.11 8.69
CA SER A 385 1.40 13.79 7.51
C SER A 385 0.62 13.48 6.23
N ILE A 386 0.11 12.25 6.08
CA ILE A 386 -0.78 11.84 4.99
C ILE A 386 -2.13 12.59 5.07
N GLN A 387 -2.74 12.66 6.25
CA GLN A 387 -3.95 13.46 6.46
C GLN A 387 -3.69 14.96 6.22
N ARG A 388 -2.57 15.51 6.72
CA ARG A 388 -2.15 16.91 6.49
C ARG A 388 -1.94 17.23 5.01
N ALA A 389 -1.50 16.25 4.21
CA ALA A 389 -1.44 16.41 2.77
C ALA A 389 -2.84 16.56 2.15
N GLY A 390 -3.88 15.97 2.73
CA GLY A 390 -5.28 16.09 2.30
C GLY A 390 -5.95 14.77 1.96
N ALA A 391 -5.42 13.64 2.45
CA ALA A 391 -6.08 12.35 2.33
C ALA A 391 -7.17 12.18 3.40
N ASP A 392 -8.34 11.71 2.96
CA ASP A 392 -9.51 11.41 3.79
C ASP A 392 -9.51 9.93 4.25
N ILE A 393 -8.87 9.06 3.46
CA ILE A 393 -8.77 7.62 3.68
C ILE A 393 -7.29 7.21 3.63
N VAL A 394 -6.83 6.38 4.56
CA VAL A 394 -5.46 5.85 4.59
C VAL A 394 -5.48 4.33 4.55
N ILE A 395 -4.89 3.79 3.49
CA ILE A 395 -4.66 2.35 3.34
C ILE A 395 -3.29 2.05 3.94
N SER A 396 -3.24 1.25 5.01
CA SER A 396 -2.00 0.92 5.71
C SER A 396 -1.98 -0.48 6.31
N TYR A 397 -0.83 -1.13 6.22
CA TYR A 397 -0.52 -2.40 6.89
C TYR A 397 -0.36 -2.25 8.42
N PHE A 398 -0.20 -1.03 8.94
CA PHE A 398 -0.22 -0.75 10.38
C PHE A 398 -1.64 -0.68 10.98
N THR A 399 -2.70 -0.93 10.21
CA THR A 399 -4.08 -0.83 10.70
C THR A 399 -4.34 -1.65 11.98
N PRO A 400 -3.89 -2.93 12.11
CA PRO A 400 -4.04 -3.69 13.36
C PRO A 400 -3.38 -3.03 14.59
N GLN A 401 -2.23 -2.37 14.42
CA GLN A 401 -1.55 -1.63 15.48
C GLN A 401 -2.27 -0.31 15.79
N LEU A 402 -2.69 0.43 14.75
CA LEU A 402 -3.41 1.69 14.87
C LEU A 402 -4.74 1.52 15.61
N LEU A 403 -5.52 0.47 15.32
CA LEU A 403 -6.78 0.18 16.02
C LEU A 403 -6.61 -0.02 17.53
N LYS A 404 -5.44 -0.48 17.98
CA LYS A 404 -5.08 -0.62 19.40
C LYS A 404 -4.60 0.72 19.96
N TRP A 405 -3.63 1.34 19.30
CA TRP A 405 -3.03 2.61 19.71
C TRP A 405 -4.00 3.79 19.78
N LEU A 406 -5.09 3.77 19.00
CA LEU A 406 -6.14 4.79 19.03
C LEU A 406 -7.13 4.62 20.20
N LYS A 407 -7.17 3.45 20.85
CA LYS A 407 -7.96 3.23 22.08
C LYS A 407 -7.23 3.68 23.35
N GLU A 408 -5.93 3.96 23.23
CA GLU A 408 -5.03 4.34 24.32
C GLU A 408 -4.85 5.88 24.46
N GLN A 409 -5.54 6.68 23.63
CA GLN A 409 -5.35 8.15 23.52
C GLN A 409 -6.43 8.97 24.23
#